data_AF-A0A957L0H3-F1
#
_entry.id   AF-A0A957L0H3-F1
#
_cell.length_a   1.000
_cell.length_b   1.000
_cell.length_c   1.000
_cell.angle_alpha   90.00
_cell.angle_beta   90.00
_cell.angle_gamma   90.00
#
_symmetry.space_group_name_H-M   'P 1'
#
loop_
_entity.id
_entity.type
_entity.pdbx_description
1 polymer ?
#
loop_
_entity_poly.entity_id
_entity_poly.type
_entity_poly.pdbx_seq_one_letter_code
_entity_poly.pdbx_strand_id
1 'polypeptide(L)'
;KGNSSLSSAWRSGDAKMPLKLDFDEFEDDYPEIDDQRFYGFKQLSLANGFSDDSLMRETVAYDLLAEAGLPAAETAFYEILLDHGDGPESLGVYIVVEVVDDTVIDRVFGSDDGNIYEGDGSGVSLAEGTQGQIEG
;
A
#
# COMPACT_ATOMS: atom_id res chain seq x y z
N LYS A 1 8.50 -1.05 9.18
CA LYS A 1 9.42 -0.01 8.65
C LYS A 1 9.46 1.17 9.64
N GLY A 2 10.63 1.49 10.20
CA GLY A 2 10.99 2.75 10.90
C GLY A 2 9.98 3.46 11.82
N ASN A 3 9.96 3.13 13.11
CA ASN A 3 9.09 3.79 14.11
C ASN A 3 9.64 5.17 14.59
N SER A 4 10.92 5.46 14.39
CA SER A 4 11.58 6.65 14.97
C SER A 4 11.68 7.86 14.03
N SER A 5 11.67 7.65 12.71
CA SER A 5 11.69 8.73 11.71
C SER A 5 10.30 9.32 11.43
N LEU A 6 9.24 8.58 11.76
CA LEU A 6 7.84 8.97 11.53
C LEU A 6 7.42 10.13 12.45
N SER A 7 7.75 10.02 13.74
CA SER A 7 7.36 11.03 14.74
C SER A 7 8.11 12.36 14.59
N SER A 8 9.36 12.34 14.08
CA SER A 8 10.14 13.55 13.84
C SER A 8 9.71 14.29 12.57
N ALA A 9 9.32 13.58 11.51
CA ALA A 9 8.87 14.18 10.26
C ALA A 9 7.45 14.77 10.38
N TRP A 10 6.57 14.14 11.17
CA TRP A 10 5.25 14.69 11.52
C TRP A 10 5.38 16.03 12.24
N ARG A 11 6.32 16.13 13.18
CA ARG A 11 6.58 17.35 13.96
C ARG A 11 7.29 18.46 13.19
N SER A 12 7.92 18.15 12.06
CA SER A 12 8.63 19.15 11.25
C SER A 12 7.75 19.82 10.19
N GLY A 13 6.47 19.45 10.08
CA GLY A 13 5.47 20.18 9.29
C GLY A 13 5.53 20.01 7.77
N ASP A 14 6.34 19.06 7.25
CA ASP A 14 6.73 19.09 5.83
C ASP A 14 6.82 17.73 5.13
N ALA A 15 6.19 16.68 5.64
CA ALA A 15 6.17 15.41 4.91
C ALA A 15 4.81 14.74 5.06
N LYS A 16 3.98 14.89 4.02
CA LYS A 16 2.91 13.95 3.71
C LYS A 16 3.54 12.56 3.71
N MET A 17 3.32 11.73 4.71
CA MET A 17 3.98 10.42 4.87
C MET A 17 3.08 9.30 4.35
N PRO A 18 3.63 8.20 3.81
CA PRO A 18 2.79 7.06 3.49
C PRO A 18 2.22 6.46 4.78
N LEU A 19 0.96 6.03 4.74
CA LEU A 19 0.26 5.40 5.87
C LEU A 19 -0.13 3.97 5.49
N LYS A 20 -0.15 3.07 6.46
CA LYS A 20 -0.78 1.75 6.31
C LYS A 20 -1.85 1.65 7.38
N LEU A 21 -3.07 1.35 6.97
CA LEU A 21 -4.19 1.09 7.85
C LEU A 21 -4.32 -0.42 8.00
N ASP A 22 -4.34 -0.88 9.24
CA ASP A 22 -4.63 -2.26 9.61
C ASP A 22 -5.88 -2.24 10.48
N PHE A 23 -6.96 -2.87 10.00
CA PHE A 23 -8.25 -2.86 10.68
C PHE A 23 -8.33 -3.92 11.79
N ASP A 24 -7.37 -4.84 11.87
CA ASP A 24 -7.33 -5.90 12.90
C ASP A 24 -6.35 -5.57 14.04
N GLU A 25 -5.57 -4.48 13.95
CA GLU A 25 -4.51 -4.11 14.93
C GLU A 25 -4.98 -4.09 16.39
N PHE A 26 -6.28 -3.82 16.64
CA PHE A 26 -6.85 -3.66 17.97
C PHE A 26 -7.87 -4.74 18.36
N GLU A 27 -8.03 -5.81 17.58
CA GLU A 27 -9.05 -6.83 17.84
C GLU A 27 -8.82 -7.61 19.15
N ASP A 28 -7.56 -7.81 19.54
CA ASP A 28 -7.17 -8.45 20.80
C ASP A 28 -7.63 -7.64 22.03
N ASP A 29 -7.58 -6.31 21.93
CA ASP A 29 -7.96 -5.38 23.00
C ASP A 29 -9.47 -5.09 23.00
N TYR A 30 -10.10 -5.14 21.82
CA TYR A 30 -11.51 -4.83 21.59
C TYR A 30 -12.16 -5.94 20.76
N PRO A 31 -12.64 -7.03 21.41
CA PRO A 31 -13.22 -8.17 20.71
C PRO A 31 -14.47 -7.83 19.87
N GLU A 32 -15.11 -6.68 20.11
CA GLU A 32 -16.23 -6.20 19.30
C GLU A 32 -15.86 -5.80 17.86
N ILE A 33 -14.58 -5.61 17.56
CA ILE A 33 -14.06 -5.31 16.22
C ILE A 33 -13.26 -6.48 15.62
N ASP A 34 -13.43 -7.69 16.16
CA ASP A 34 -12.86 -8.94 15.61
C ASP A 34 -13.22 -9.12 14.14
N ASP A 35 -12.22 -9.42 13.30
CA ASP A 35 -12.34 -9.55 11.84
C ASP A 35 -13.02 -8.32 11.17
N GLN A 36 -12.74 -7.11 11.65
CA GLN A 36 -13.27 -5.90 11.05
C GLN A 36 -12.73 -5.70 9.63
N ARG A 37 -13.62 -5.38 8.69
CA ARG A 37 -13.25 -5.06 7.30
C ARG A 37 -13.81 -3.71 6.89
N PHE A 38 -12.95 -2.88 6.31
CA PHE A 38 -13.39 -1.65 5.67
C PHE A 38 -13.68 -1.94 4.20
N TYR A 39 -14.96 -1.94 3.81
CA TYR A 39 -15.38 -2.32 2.44
C TYR A 39 -14.82 -3.67 1.94
N GLY A 40 -14.55 -4.61 2.85
CA GLY A 40 -13.98 -5.93 2.53
C GLY A 40 -12.46 -6.01 2.66
N PHE A 41 -11.77 -4.89 2.89
CA PHE A 41 -10.32 -4.84 3.07
C PHE A 41 -9.95 -5.01 4.55
N LYS A 42 -8.97 -5.89 4.84
CA LYS A 42 -8.32 -6.00 6.16
C LYS A 42 -7.23 -4.95 6.32
N GLN A 43 -6.52 -4.63 5.23
CA GLN A 43 -5.50 -3.59 5.23
C GLN A 43 -5.59 -2.69 4.00
N LEU A 44 -5.14 -1.44 4.13
CA LEU A 44 -4.99 -0.49 3.03
C LEU A 44 -3.66 0.26 3.13
N SER A 45 -3.00 0.47 2.00
CA SER A 45 -1.80 1.31 1.90
C SER A 45 -2.14 2.66 1.28
N LEU A 46 -1.71 3.76 1.90
CA LEU A 46 -1.92 5.12 1.43
C LEU A 46 -0.57 5.69 1.02
N ALA A 47 -0.31 5.73 -0.28
CA ALA A 47 0.89 6.34 -0.83
C ALA A 47 0.72 7.87 -0.88
N ASN A 48 1.71 8.57 -0.34
CA ASN A 48 1.75 10.03 -0.29
C ASN A 48 2.06 10.69 -1.65
N GLY A 49 2.55 9.91 -2.63
CA GLY A 49 2.93 10.42 -3.94
C GLY A 49 4.16 11.31 -3.95
N PHE A 50 4.97 11.30 -2.88
CA PHE A 50 6.06 12.26 -2.68
C PHE A 50 7.15 12.22 -3.76
N SER A 51 7.27 11.10 -4.50
CA SER A 51 8.21 10.94 -5.62
C SER A 51 7.59 11.07 -7.01
N ASP A 52 6.27 11.33 -7.11
CA ASP A 52 5.55 11.49 -8.37
C ASP A 52 4.43 12.54 -8.22
N ASP A 53 4.71 13.77 -8.66
CA ASP A 53 3.76 14.89 -8.67
C ASP A 53 2.47 14.58 -9.43
N SER A 54 2.48 13.58 -10.33
CA SER A 54 1.29 13.20 -11.07
C SER A 54 0.34 12.30 -10.28
N LEU A 55 0.81 11.60 -9.24
CA LEU A 55 0.10 10.52 -8.54
C LEU A 55 -0.38 9.38 -9.46
N MET A 56 -0.03 9.38 -10.75
CA MET A 56 -0.67 8.51 -11.74
C MET A 56 0.18 7.28 -12.09
N ARG A 57 1.50 7.31 -11.90
CA ARG A 57 2.36 6.23 -12.42
C ARG A 57 2.05 4.88 -11.81
N GLU A 58 1.80 4.85 -10.51
CA GLU A 58 1.50 3.61 -9.80
C GLU A 58 0.16 3.02 -10.24
N THR A 59 -0.90 3.83 -10.29
CA THR A 59 -2.21 3.44 -10.83
C THR A 59 -2.10 2.96 -12.28
N VAL A 60 -1.44 3.70 -13.17
CA VAL A 60 -1.29 3.31 -14.57
C VAL A 60 -0.49 2.01 -14.73
N ALA A 61 0.52 1.77 -13.88
CA ALA A 61 1.27 0.53 -13.92
C ALA A 61 0.38 -0.67 -13.55
N TYR A 62 -0.43 -0.56 -12.50
CA TYR A 62 -1.37 -1.60 -12.12
C TYR A 62 -2.46 -1.82 -13.18
N ASP A 63 -3.00 -0.74 -13.78
CA ASP A 63 -3.98 -0.84 -14.86
C ASP A 63 -3.42 -1.61 -16.07
N LEU A 64 -2.17 -1.33 -16.46
CA LEU A 64 -1.51 -2.02 -17.57
C LEU A 64 -1.25 -3.51 -17.26
N LEU A 65 -0.89 -3.85 -16.02
CA LEU A 65 -0.74 -5.25 -15.59
C LEU A 65 -2.08 -5.97 -15.63
N ALA A 66 -3.15 -5.34 -15.13
CA ALA A 66 -4.50 -5.89 -15.16
C ALA A 66 -4.99 -6.10 -16.61
N GLU A 67 -4.77 -5.13 -17.51
CA GLU A 67 -5.12 -5.24 -18.93
C GLU A 67 -4.34 -6.38 -19.62
N ALA A 68 -3.09 -6.63 -19.20
CA ALA A 68 -2.30 -7.76 -19.66
C ALA A 68 -2.72 -9.12 -19.06
N GLY A 69 -3.72 -9.14 -18.18
CA GLY A 69 -4.20 -10.35 -17.49
C GLY A 69 -3.26 -10.82 -16.38
N LEU A 70 -2.38 -9.95 -15.88
CA LEU A 70 -1.48 -10.24 -14.77
C LEU A 70 -2.11 -9.85 -13.42
N PRO A 71 -1.70 -10.50 -12.31
CA PRO A 71 -2.06 -10.07 -10.97
C PRO A 71 -1.65 -8.60 -10.73
N ALA A 72 -2.60 -7.77 -10.34
CA ALA A 72 -2.41 -6.34 -10.11
C ALA A 72 -3.29 -5.87 -8.96
N ALA A 73 -2.78 -4.96 -8.11
CA ALA A 73 -3.55 -4.36 -7.04
C ALA A 73 -4.54 -3.32 -7.56
N GLU A 74 -5.72 -3.21 -6.95
CA GLU A 74 -6.62 -2.09 -7.21
C GLU A 74 -6.09 -0.81 -6.56
N THR A 75 -6.28 0.33 -7.25
CA THR A 75 -5.88 1.63 -6.72
C THR A 75 -6.98 2.68 -6.89
N ALA A 76 -7.03 3.65 -5.98
CA ALA A 76 -7.99 4.75 -6.05
C ALA A 76 -7.46 6.02 -5.37
N PHE A 77 -7.92 7.19 -5.83
CA PHE A 77 -7.52 8.48 -5.28
C PHE A 77 -8.48 8.94 -4.19
N TYR A 78 -7.94 9.34 -3.04
CA TYR A 78 -8.72 9.83 -1.89
C TYR A 78 -8.11 11.08 -1.28
N GLU A 79 -8.94 12.07 -0.92
CA GLU A 79 -8.51 13.14 -0.02
C GLU A 79 -8.59 12.66 1.43
N ILE A 80 -7.50 12.81 2.17
CA ILE A 80 -7.42 12.40 3.57
C ILE A 80 -7.56 13.62 4.47
N LEU A 81 -8.51 13.54 5.40
CA LEU A 81 -8.67 14.52 6.47
C LEU A 81 -8.35 13.85 7.79
N LEU A 82 -7.55 14.51 8.62
CA LEU A 82 -7.17 14.04 9.94
C LEU A 82 -7.64 15.02 11.00
N ASP A 83 -8.32 14.52 12.03
CA ASP A 83 -8.79 15.31 13.16
C ASP A 83 -7.98 14.93 14.41
N HIS A 84 -7.29 15.91 14.98
CA HIS A 84 -6.53 15.77 16.23
C HIS A 84 -7.29 16.24 17.47
N GLY A 85 -8.55 16.64 17.33
CA GLY A 85 -9.41 17.18 18.39
C GLY A 85 -9.75 18.67 18.23
N ASP A 86 -9.10 19.36 17.30
CA ASP A 86 -9.34 20.79 16.98
C ASP A 86 -10.12 20.98 15.66
N GLY A 87 -10.53 19.89 15.02
CA GLY A 87 -11.23 19.86 13.74
C GLY A 87 -10.41 19.19 12.62
N PRO A 88 -11.06 18.81 11.51
CA PRO A 88 -10.40 18.09 10.43
C PRO A 88 -9.43 18.98 9.65
N GLU A 89 -8.20 18.52 9.49
CA GLU A 89 -7.16 19.12 8.66
C GLU A 89 -6.91 18.24 7.42
N SER A 90 -6.92 18.83 6.23
CA SER A 90 -6.64 18.09 4.99
C SER A 90 -5.14 17.78 4.90
N LEU A 91 -4.83 16.49 4.72
CA LEU A 91 -3.50 15.97 4.42
C LEU A 91 -3.24 15.89 2.90
N GLY A 92 -4.23 16.27 2.08
CA GLY A 92 -4.19 16.22 0.63
C GLY A 92 -4.61 14.86 0.04
N VAL A 93 -4.37 14.70 -1.27
CA VAL A 93 -4.81 13.53 -2.05
C VAL A 93 -3.80 12.40 -1.99
N TYR A 94 -4.20 11.23 -1.53
CA TYR A 94 -3.41 10.00 -1.49
C TYR A 94 -3.86 9.02 -2.57
N ILE A 95 -2.96 8.12 -2.97
CA ILE A 95 -3.32 6.91 -3.70
C ILE A 95 -3.52 5.81 -2.65
N VAL A 96 -4.73 5.31 -2.56
CA VAL A 96 -5.04 4.10 -1.79
C VAL A 96 -4.75 2.90 -2.68
N VAL A 97 -3.96 1.97 -2.18
CA VAL A 97 -3.51 0.76 -2.86
C VAL A 97 -3.93 -0.45 -2.04
N GLU A 98 -4.58 -1.41 -2.70
CA GLU A 98 -4.89 -2.72 -2.16
C GLU A 98 -3.61 -3.45 -1.72
N VAL A 99 -3.63 -4.12 -0.57
CA VAL A 99 -2.44 -4.79 -0.05
C VAL A 99 -2.30 -6.17 -0.69
N VAL A 100 -1.12 -6.45 -1.25
CA VAL A 100 -0.87 -7.64 -2.09
C VAL A 100 -0.98 -8.95 -1.31
N ASP A 101 -0.50 -8.99 -0.06
CA ASP A 101 -0.50 -10.18 0.80
C ASP A 101 -1.84 -10.49 1.47
N ASP A 102 -2.87 -9.73 1.11
CA ASP A 102 -4.22 -9.84 1.64
C ASP A 102 -5.19 -10.02 0.46
N THR A 103 -5.87 -8.96 0.07
CA THR A 103 -7.02 -9.02 -0.84
C THR A 103 -6.66 -9.26 -2.30
N VAL A 104 -5.45 -8.91 -2.76
CA VAL A 104 -5.02 -9.16 -4.15
C VAL A 104 -4.90 -10.65 -4.44
N ILE A 105 -4.32 -11.43 -3.52
CA ILE A 105 -4.09 -12.86 -3.75
C ILE A 105 -5.41 -13.62 -3.75
N ASP A 106 -6.27 -13.34 -2.77
CA ASP A 106 -7.60 -13.94 -2.73
C ASP A 106 -8.41 -13.61 -3.98
N ARG A 107 -8.39 -12.36 -4.44
CA ARG A 107 -9.12 -11.93 -5.64
C ARG A 107 -8.59 -12.59 -6.92
N VAL A 108 -7.27 -12.74 -7.05
CA VAL A 108 -6.64 -13.22 -8.29
C VAL A 108 -6.52 -14.75 -8.34
N PHE A 109 -6.22 -15.38 -7.21
CA PHE A 109 -5.89 -16.81 -7.13
C PHE A 109 -6.95 -17.64 -6.40
N GLY A 110 -7.91 -17.00 -5.72
CA GLY A 110 -9.03 -17.67 -5.04
C GLY A 110 -8.70 -18.28 -3.68
N SER A 111 -7.47 -18.13 -3.19
CA SER A 111 -7.03 -18.49 -1.83
C SER A 111 -5.66 -17.87 -1.51
N ASP A 112 -5.45 -17.46 -0.26
CA ASP A 112 -4.22 -16.92 0.32
C ASP A 112 -3.26 -17.98 0.89
N ASP A 113 -3.61 -19.27 0.86
CA ASP A 113 -2.82 -20.42 1.38
C ASP A 113 -1.42 -20.63 0.74
N GLY A 114 -1.01 -19.77 -0.19
CA GLY A 114 0.26 -19.83 -0.92
C GLY A 114 1.43 -19.12 -0.23
N ASN A 115 2.64 -19.26 -0.78
CA ASN A 115 3.81 -18.50 -0.29
C ASN A 115 4.03 -17.25 -1.16
N ILE A 116 4.27 -16.11 -0.52
CA ILE A 116 4.64 -14.84 -1.18
C ILE A 116 6.13 -14.62 -1.04
N TYR A 117 6.78 -14.25 -2.15
CA TYR A 117 8.20 -13.89 -2.17
C TYR A 117 8.33 -12.44 -2.67
N GLU A 118 8.80 -11.54 -1.81
CA GLU A 118 9.23 -10.20 -2.21
C GLU A 118 10.69 -10.28 -2.70
N GLY A 119 10.92 -9.97 -3.96
CA GLY A 119 12.28 -9.88 -4.50
C GLY A 119 12.92 -8.56 -4.11
N ASP A 120 14.05 -8.61 -3.40
CA ASP A 120 14.91 -7.45 -3.16
C ASP A 120 16.22 -7.59 -3.98
N GLY A 121 16.58 -6.58 -4.78
CA GLY A 121 17.84 -6.51 -5.52
C GLY A 121 17.76 -6.17 -7.01
N SER A 122 18.93 -5.96 -7.65
CA SER A 122 19.05 -5.58 -9.07
C SER A 122 18.54 -6.63 -10.07
N GLY A 123 18.35 -7.87 -9.61
CA GLY A 123 17.82 -8.98 -10.41
C GLY A 123 16.30 -8.98 -10.60
N VAL A 124 15.57 -8.08 -9.91
CA VAL A 124 14.10 -7.99 -9.96
C VAL A 124 13.63 -6.97 -11.01
N SER A 125 14.57 -6.32 -11.72
CA SER A 125 14.22 -5.38 -12.77
C SER A 125 13.79 -6.10 -14.06
N LEU A 126 12.67 -5.65 -14.65
CA LEU A 126 12.21 -6.02 -16.00
C LEU A 126 13.09 -5.40 -17.11
N ALA A 127 14.30 -4.94 -16.76
CA ALA A 127 15.22 -4.33 -17.70
C ALA A 127 15.84 -5.39 -18.61
N GLU A 128 15.90 -5.10 -19.91
CA GLU A 128 16.51 -5.97 -20.91
C GLU A 128 17.99 -6.22 -20.54
N GLY A 129 18.33 -7.46 -20.15
CA GLY A 129 19.70 -7.88 -19.81
C GLY A 129 19.93 -8.52 -18.44
N THR A 130 18.92 -8.66 -17.58
CA THR A 130 19.07 -9.27 -16.23
C THR A 130 19.18 -10.80 -16.21
N GLN A 131 18.95 -11.47 -17.34
CA GLN A 131 18.95 -12.93 -17.46
C GLN A 131 20.30 -13.58 -17.10
N GLY A 132 21.41 -12.84 -17.15
CA GLY A 132 22.76 -13.35 -16.90
C GLY A 132 23.25 -13.28 -15.44
N GLN A 133 22.46 -12.78 -14.49
CA GLN A 133 22.92 -12.59 -13.10
C GLN A 133 22.40 -13.65 -12.10
N ILE A 134 21.69 -14.67 -12.57
CA ILE A 134 21.14 -15.74 -11.72
C ILE A 134 22.11 -16.92 -11.54
N GLU A 135 23.22 -16.94 -12.30
CA GLU A 135 24.28 -17.95 -12.14
C GLU A 135 25.58 -17.30 -11.65
N GLY A 136 25.78 -17.33 -10.33
CA GLY A 136 27.02 -16.91 -9.65
C GLY A 136 27.08 -17.40 -8.22
#